data_AF-A0A7V1JDJ3-F1
#
_entry.id   AF-A0A7V1JDJ3-F1
#
_cell.length_a   1.000
_cell.length_b   1.000
_cell.length_c   1.000
_cell.angle_alpha   90.00
_cell.angle_beta   90.00
_cell.angle_gamma   90.00
#
_symmetry.space_group_name_H-M   'P 1'
#
loop_
_entity.id
_entity.type
_entity.pdbx_description
1 polymer ?
#
loop_
_entity_poly.entity_id
_entity_poly.type
_entity_poly.pdbx_seq_one_letter_code
_entity_poly.pdbx_strand_id
1 'polypeptide(L)'
;KELEALKGSEEFSKFTKKETAKMEKKISKLQKIFNGIRDMSRIPEAVFIVDIHREMIAANEAKRLSIPIIGIADTNANPDFADYLIPGNDDAIRAIKLILSIMADAVVEGKKAHDEKTGADKTGTADGENITEETFSAAGDIPVIGAEAPVLEKTGEEADISI
;
A
#
# COMPACT_ATOMS: atom_id res chain seq x y z
N LYS A 1 -15.51 4.45 5.89
CA LYS A 1 -16.52 5.52 5.74
C LYS A 1 -17.64 5.42 6.79
N GLU A 2 -18.43 4.35 6.88
CA GLU A 2 -19.52 4.25 7.91
C GLU A 2 -19.03 4.34 9.37
N LEU A 3 -18.00 3.57 9.75
CA LEU A 3 -17.46 3.61 11.12
C LEU A 3 -16.83 4.96 11.50
N GLU A 4 -16.35 5.71 10.51
CA GLU A 4 -15.79 7.05 10.71
C GLU A 4 -16.91 8.08 10.85
N ALA A 5 -17.98 7.97 10.06
CA ALA A 5 -19.18 8.78 10.20
C ALA A 5 -19.85 8.54 11.57
N LEU A 6 -19.91 7.28 12.01
CA LEU A 6 -20.41 6.93 13.33
C LEU A 6 -19.53 7.53 14.43
N LYS A 7 -18.20 7.53 14.28
CA LYS A 7 -17.27 8.18 15.22
C LYS A 7 -17.49 9.70 15.34
N GLY A 8 -17.83 10.36 14.23
CA GLY A 8 -18.13 11.80 14.20
C GLY A 8 -19.54 12.19 14.67
N SER A 9 -20.41 11.20 14.89
CA SER A 9 -21.80 11.42 15.30
C SER A 9 -21.95 11.52 16.83
N GLU A 10 -23.00 12.20 17.27
CA GLU A 10 -23.37 12.32 18.70
C GLU A 10 -23.74 10.97 19.34
N GLU A 11 -24.07 9.96 18.52
CA GLU A 11 -24.30 8.58 18.97
C GLU A 11 -23.02 7.90 19.46
N PHE A 12 -21.84 8.36 19.05
CA PHE A 12 -20.56 7.81 19.48
C PHE A 12 -20.33 7.97 20.99
N SER A 13 -20.82 9.07 21.56
CA SER A 13 -20.69 9.38 22.98
C SER A 13 -21.60 8.54 23.88
N LYS A 14 -22.58 7.82 23.30
CA LYS A 14 -23.50 6.94 24.04
C LYS A 14 -22.91 5.55 24.30
N PHE A 15 -21.82 5.18 23.61
CA PHE A 15 -21.17 3.88 23.79
C PHE A 15 -20.32 3.83 25.07
N THR A 16 -20.13 2.63 25.60
CA THR A 16 -19.26 2.42 26.75
C THR A 16 -17.78 2.55 26.35
N LYS A 17 -16.90 2.96 27.29
CA LYS A 17 -15.45 3.09 27.03
C LYS A 17 -14.81 1.85 26.38
N LYS A 18 -15.32 0.65 26.70
CA LYS A 18 -14.85 -0.62 26.11
C LYS A 18 -15.24 -0.75 24.64
N GLU A 19 -16.44 -0.32 24.26
CA GLU A 19 -16.92 -0.37 22.87
C GLU A 19 -16.25 0.70 22.01
N THR A 20 -16.10 1.91 22.54
CA THR A 20 -15.32 2.99 21.92
C THR A 20 -13.91 2.52 21.58
N ALA A 21 -13.19 1.92 22.54
CA ALA A 21 -11.84 1.42 22.32
C ALA A 21 -11.76 0.28 21.27
N LYS A 22 -12.76 -0.61 21.22
CA LYS A 22 -12.86 -1.64 20.17
C LYS A 22 -13.09 -1.01 18.79
N MET A 23 -13.96 -0.01 18.72
CA MET A 23 -14.29 0.68 17.48
C MET A 23 -13.11 1.48 16.94
N GLU A 24 -12.37 2.19 17.80
CA GLU A 24 -11.15 2.90 17.42
C GLU A 24 -10.06 1.97 16.89
N LYS A 25 -9.84 0.83 17.55
CA LYS A 25 -8.91 -0.20 17.05
C LYS A 25 -9.34 -0.71 15.67
N LYS A 26 -10.63 -0.91 15.46
CA LYS A 26 -11.18 -1.35 14.17
C LYS A 26 -10.99 -0.27 13.09
N ILE A 27 -11.28 0.99 13.40
CA ILE A 27 -11.08 2.12 12.50
C ILE A 27 -9.60 2.24 12.12
N SER A 28 -8.69 2.24 13.09
CA SER A 28 -7.25 2.34 12.82
C SER A 28 -6.72 1.18 11.96
N LYS A 29 -7.17 -0.05 12.22
CA LYS A 29 -6.82 -1.21 11.39
C LYS A 29 -7.32 -1.07 9.95
N LEU A 30 -8.58 -0.65 9.77
CA LEU A 30 -9.16 -0.47 8.44
C LEU A 30 -8.49 0.68 7.68
N GLN A 31 -8.20 1.78 8.35
CA GLN A 31 -7.46 2.91 7.77
C GLN A 31 -6.08 2.45 7.29
N LYS A 32 -5.33 1.68 8.10
CA LYS A 32 -4.01 1.19 7.72
C LYS A 32 -4.03 0.29 6.47
N ILE A 33 -5.05 -0.55 6.31
CA ILE A 33 -5.11 -1.54 5.21
C ILE A 33 -5.69 -0.92 3.93
N PHE A 34 -6.72 -0.07 4.05
CA PHE A 34 -7.52 0.37 2.92
C PHE A 34 -7.28 1.84 2.50
N ASN A 35 -6.32 2.54 3.10
CA ASN A 35 -6.09 3.95 2.80
C ASN A 35 -5.89 4.23 1.30
N GLY A 36 -5.15 3.35 0.61
CA GLY A 36 -4.77 3.54 -0.79
C GLY A 36 -5.91 3.38 -1.80
N ILE A 37 -6.96 2.62 -1.47
CA ILE A 37 -8.08 2.35 -2.38
C ILE A 37 -9.39 3.04 -1.96
N ARG A 38 -9.36 3.80 -0.86
CA ARG A 38 -10.55 4.39 -0.23
C ARG A 38 -11.29 5.37 -1.13
N ASP A 39 -10.54 6.09 -1.95
CA ASP A 39 -11.03 7.21 -2.75
C ASP A 39 -11.11 6.86 -4.26
N MET A 40 -10.92 5.59 -4.60
CA MET A 40 -11.12 5.08 -5.97
C MET A 40 -12.61 4.97 -6.29
N SER A 41 -13.06 5.68 -7.33
CA SER A 41 -14.44 5.59 -7.86
C SER A 41 -14.60 4.55 -8.96
N ARG A 42 -13.49 4.16 -9.61
CA ARG A 42 -13.44 3.23 -10.74
C ARG A 42 -12.29 2.24 -10.55
N ILE A 43 -12.44 1.07 -11.17
CA ILE A 43 -11.36 0.08 -11.35
C ILE A 43 -10.22 0.73 -12.16
N PRO A 44 -8.95 0.49 -11.81
CA PRO A 44 -7.82 1.09 -12.51
C PRO A 44 -7.69 0.54 -13.93
N GLU A 45 -7.23 1.39 -14.85
CA GLU A 45 -6.99 1.00 -16.26
C GLU A 45 -5.61 0.38 -16.48
N ALA A 46 -4.70 0.51 -15.52
CA ALA A 46 -3.42 -0.18 -15.48
C ALA A 46 -2.96 -0.32 -14.02
N VAL A 47 -2.18 -1.36 -13.71
CA VAL A 47 -1.59 -1.56 -12.38
C VAL A 47 -0.08 -1.59 -12.50
N PHE A 48 0.60 -0.87 -11.61
CA PHE A 48 2.03 -0.95 -11.43
C PHE A 48 2.37 -1.86 -10.25
N ILE A 49 3.15 -2.92 -10.49
CA ILE A 49 3.53 -3.91 -9.47
C ILE A 49 5.05 -3.88 -9.29
N VAL A 50 5.49 -3.72 -8.05
CA VAL A 50 6.89 -3.89 -7.65
C VAL A 50 7.07 -5.33 -7.17
N ASP A 51 8.05 -6.04 -7.70
CA ASP A 51 8.30 -7.48 -7.46
C ASP A 51 7.07 -8.36 -7.78
N ILE A 52 6.96 -8.76 -9.05
CA ILE A 52 5.86 -9.61 -9.54
C ILE A 52 5.89 -11.00 -8.87
N HIS A 53 7.07 -11.47 -8.45
CA HIS A 53 7.21 -12.79 -7.84
C HIS A 53 6.60 -12.82 -6.42
N ARG A 54 6.82 -11.76 -5.64
CA ARG A 54 6.18 -11.62 -4.32
C ARG A 54 4.71 -11.28 -4.42
N GLU A 55 4.32 -10.43 -5.37
CA GLU A 55 2.95 -9.93 -5.52
C GLU A 55 2.11 -10.71 -6.55
N MET A 56 2.27 -12.04 -6.53
CA MET A 56 1.56 -12.96 -7.43
C MET A 56 0.04 -12.87 -7.33
N ILE A 57 -0.51 -12.54 -6.14
CA ILE A 57 -1.96 -12.41 -5.96
C ILE A 57 -2.48 -11.21 -6.76
N ALA A 58 -1.80 -10.06 -6.67
CA ALA A 58 -2.16 -8.85 -7.39
C ALA A 58 -2.03 -9.05 -8.91
N ALA A 59 -0.95 -9.69 -9.37
CA ALA A 59 -0.76 -9.99 -10.79
C ALA A 59 -1.88 -10.90 -11.34
N ASN A 60 -2.26 -11.94 -10.59
CA ASN A 60 -3.34 -12.84 -10.99
C ASN A 60 -4.71 -12.15 -10.99
N GLU A 61 -5.01 -11.30 -10.01
CA GLU A 61 -6.25 -10.53 -9.97
C GLU A 61 -6.35 -9.55 -11.14
N ALA A 62 -5.26 -8.82 -11.43
CA ALA A 62 -5.19 -7.91 -12.57
C ALA A 62 -5.39 -8.65 -13.90
N LYS A 63 -4.75 -9.81 -14.09
CA LYS A 63 -4.91 -10.66 -15.28
C LYS A 63 -6.35 -11.15 -15.45
N ARG A 64 -7.03 -11.51 -14.35
CA ARG A 64 -8.46 -11.93 -14.38
C ARG A 64 -9.40 -10.78 -14.73
N LEU A 65 -9.08 -9.57 -14.30
CA LEU A 65 -9.83 -8.36 -14.64
C LEU A 65 -9.43 -7.76 -15.99
N SER A 66 -8.50 -8.39 -16.71
CA SER A 66 -7.94 -7.90 -17.98
C SER A 66 -7.35 -6.49 -17.88
N ILE A 67 -6.73 -6.18 -16.73
CA ILE A 67 -6.06 -4.92 -16.49
C ILE A 67 -4.58 -5.10 -16.88
N PRO A 68 -4.01 -4.24 -17.74
CA PRO A 68 -2.60 -4.31 -18.12
C PRO A 68 -1.68 -4.09 -16.91
N ILE A 69 -0.65 -4.93 -16.83
CA ILE A 69 0.31 -4.97 -15.72
C ILE A 69 1.63 -4.39 -16.19
N ILE A 70 2.10 -3.37 -15.47
CA ILE A 70 3.42 -2.78 -15.63
C ILE A 70 4.23 -3.21 -14.41
N GLY A 71 5.38 -3.85 -14.60
CA GLY A 71 6.14 -4.41 -13.49
C GLY A 71 7.64 -4.19 -13.58
N ILE A 72 8.28 -4.06 -12.42
CA ILE A 72 9.73 -4.13 -12.31
C ILE A 72 10.12 -5.62 -12.26
N ALA A 73 11.09 -6.01 -13.07
CA ALA A 73 11.63 -7.35 -13.07
C ALA A 73 13.12 -7.35 -12.77
N ASP A 74 13.51 -8.13 -11.76
CA ASP A 74 14.88 -8.57 -11.52
C ASP A 74 15.06 -10.03 -11.99
N THR A 75 16.21 -10.63 -11.69
CA THR A 75 16.65 -11.98 -12.07
C THR A 75 15.70 -13.12 -11.68
N ASN A 76 14.80 -12.91 -10.73
CA ASN A 76 13.85 -13.90 -10.21
C ASN A 76 12.44 -13.76 -10.81
N ALA A 77 12.15 -12.68 -11.54
CA ALA A 77 10.81 -12.40 -12.05
C ALA A 77 10.57 -13.14 -13.38
N ASN A 78 9.44 -13.85 -13.47
CA ASN A 78 9.02 -14.46 -14.72
C ASN A 78 8.25 -13.42 -15.57
N PRO A 79 8.75 -13.07 -16.77
CA PRO A 79 8.20 -11.97 -17.57
C PRO A 79 6.78 -12.24 -18.11
N ASP A 80 6.28 -13.48 -18.05
CA ASP A 80 4.95 -13.84 -18.56
C ASP A 80 3.78 -13.28 -17.72
N PHE A 81 4.08 -12.77 -16.53
CA PHE A 81 3.09 -12.22 -15.60
C PHE A 81 2.88 -10.70 -15.73
N ALA A 82 3.64 -10.02 -16.59
CA ALA A 82 3.48 -8.59 -16.83
C ALA A 82 3.50 -8.26 -18.33
N ASP A 83 2.66 -7.31 -18.74
CA ASP A 83 2.56 -6.88 -20.14
C ASP A 83 3.69 -5.91 -20.51
N TYR A 84 4.10 -5.07 -19.56
CA TYR A 84 5.19 -4.11 -19.72
C TYR A 84 6.23 -4.31 -18.63
N LEU A 85 7.42 -4.74 -19.03
CA LEU A 85 8.51 -5.05 -18.11
C LEU A 85 9.55 -3.93 -18.07
N ILE A 86 9.92 -3.50 -16.87
CA ILE A 86 11.01 -2.56 -16.63
C ILE A 86 12.14 -3.35 -15.97
N PRO A 87 13.28 -3.56 -16.64
CA PRO A 87 14.41 -4.23 -16.03
C PRO A 87 15.00 -3.33 -14.94
N GLY A 88 15.10 -3.85 -13.72
CA GLY A 88 15.59 -3.08 -12.59
C GLY A 88 15.69 -3.92 -11.33
N ASN A 89 16.44 -3.41 -10.35
CA ASN A 89 16.53 -4.02 -9.03
C ASN A 89 15.29 -3.64 -8.20
N ASP A 90 14.49 -4.63 -7.81
CA ASP A 90 13.26 -4.48 -7.04
C ASP A 90 13.45 -4.56 -5.51
N ASP A 91 14.60 -5.05 -5.04
CA ASP A 91 14.96 -5.09 -3.61
C ASP A 91 15.49 -3.73 -3.10
N ALA A 92 16.10 -2.93 -3.98
CA ALA A 92 16.76 -1.69 -3.58
C ALA A 92 15.77 -0.51 -3.47
N ILE A 93 15.56 -0.02 -2.24
CA ILE A 93 14.69 1.14 -1.98
C ILE A 93 15.02 2.38 -2.84
N ARG A 94 16.31 2.61 -3.14
CA ARG A 94 16.73 3.74 -3.98
C ARG A 94 16.30 3.54 -5.44
N ALA A 95 16.37 2.32 -5.96
CA ALA A 95 15.96 2.00 -7.32
C ALA A 95 14.44 2.09 -7.48
N ILE A 96 13.69 1.51 -6.53
CA ILE A 96 12.22 1.60 -6.51
C ILE A 96 11.77 3.06 -6.46
N LYS A 97 12.36 3.88 -5.57
CA LYS A 97 12.02 5.31 -5.46
C LYS A 97 12.29 6.07 -6.76
N LEU A 98 13.41 5.79 -7.42
CA LEU A 98 13.76 6.42 -8.69
C LEU A 98 12.74 6.08 -9.78
N ILE A 99 12.40 4.80 -9.93
CA ILE A 99 11.44 4.34 -10.94
C ILE A 99 10.05 4.92 -10.65
N LEU A 100 9.60 4.88 -9.40
CA LEU A 100 8.31 5.43 -8.98
C LEU A 100 8.23 6.96 -9.18
N SER A 101 9.31 7.69 -8.92
CA SER A 101 9.36 9.15 -9.16
C SER A 101 9.13 9.45 -10.64
N ILE A 102 9.89 8.79 -11.52
CA ILE A 102 9.79 9.00 -12.96
C ILE A 102 8.39 8.61 -13.46
N MET A 103 7.82 7.52 -12.94
CA MET A 103 6.45 7.12 -13.26
C MET A 103 5.40 8.11 -12.77
N ALA A 104 5.55 8.64 -11.55
CA ALA A 104 4.63 9.65 -11.02
C ALA A 104 4.65 10.90 -11.91
N ASP A 105 5.84 11.37 -12.30
CA ASP A 105 6.00 12.50 -13.21
C ASP A 105 5.35 12.23 -14.57
N ALA A 106 5.57 11.03 -15.13
CA ALA A 106 4.95 10.62 -16.40
C ALA A 106 3.42 10.55 -16.32
N VAL A 107 2.85 10.10 -15.19
CA VAL A 107 1.39 10.08 -14.99
C VAL A 107 0.83 11.50 -14.88
N VAL A 108 1.53 12.41 -14.20
CA VAL A 108 1.12 13.81 -14.09
C VAL A 108 1.17 14.51 -15.45
N GLU A 109 2.24 14.30 -16.22
CA GLU A 109 2.36 14.81 -17.58
C GLU A 109 1.29 14.22 -18.50
N GLY A 110 1.06 12.91 -18.43
CA GLY A 110 0.04 12.22 -19.21
C GLY A 110 -1.38 12.73 -18.92
N LYS A 111 -1.70 13.02 -17.65
CA LYS A 111 -2.97 13.65 -17.27
C LYS A 111 -3.12 15.04 -17.90
N LYS A 112 -2.11 15.90 -17.77
CA LYS A 112 -2.12 17.25 -18.38
C LYS A 112 -2.32 17.18 -19.89
N ALA A 113 -1.56 16.33 -20.57
CA ALA A 113 -1.66 16.16 -22.02
C ALA A 113 -3.02 15.59 -22.44
N HIS A 114 -3.62 14.70 -21.64
CA HIS A 114 -4.97 14.20 -21.88
C HIS A 114 -6.02 15.31 -21.73
N ASP A 115 -5.91 16.14 -20.70
CA ASP A 115 -6.83 17.25 -20.44
C ASP A 115 -6.73 18.33 -21.54
N GLU A 116 -5.51 18.64 -22.00
CA GLU A 116 -5.26 19.56 -23.12
C GLU A 116 -5.83 19.03 -24.45
N LYS A 117 -5.66 17.72 -24.72
CA LYS A 117 -6.21 17.08 -25.93
C LYS A 117 -7.72 16.93 -25.91
N THR A 118 -8.32 16.76 -24.73
CA THR A 118 -9.76 16.56 -24.58
C THR A 118 -10.52 17.89 -24.52
N GLY A 119 -9.82 19.02 -24.36
CA GLY A 119 -10.34 20.36 -24.66
C GLY A 119 -11.70 20.70 -24.06
N ALA A 120 -11.70 21.30 -22.86
CA ALA A 120 -12.74 22.24 -22.44
C ALA A 120 -14.19 21.73 -22.27
N ASP A 121 -14.41 20.58 -21.63
CA ASP A 121 -15.69 20.33 -20.94
C ASP A 121 -15.53 19.36 -19.76
N LYS A 122 -15.22 19.92 -18.59
CA LYS A 122 -15.67 19.48 -17.25
C LYS A 122 -15.03 20.35 -16.17
N THR A 123 -15.83 21.25 -15.62
CA THR A 123 -15.57 21.95 -14.37
C THR A 123 -15.69 20.96 -13.21
N GLY A 124 -14.69 20.90 -12.31
CA GLY A 124 -14.68 20.15 -11.04
C GLY A 124 -14.19 18.69 -11.19
N THR A 125 -13.13 18.24 -10.52
CA THR A 125 -12.80 18.42 -9.10
C THR A 125 -11.30 18.65 -8.93
N ALA A 126 -10.95 19.73 -8.24
CA ALA A 126 -9.60 19.99 -7.78
C ALA A 126 -9.36 19.24 -6.46
N ASP A 127 -8.76 18.06 -6.53
CA ASP A 127 -8.11 17.42 -5.38
C ASP A 127 -6.60 17.37 -5.67
N GLY A 128 -6.01 18.57 -5.67
CA GLY A 128 -4.57 18.76 -5.63
C GLY A 128 -4.13 18.88 -4.18
N GLU A 129 -3.94 17.76 -3.49
CA GLU A 129 -3.18 17.77 -2.24
C GLU A 129 -1.69 17.74 -2.60
N ASN A 130 -1.09 18.93 -2.60
CA ASN A 130 0.33 19.14 -2.77
C ASN A 130 1.03 18.57 -1.53
N ILE A 131 1.63 17.39 -1.64
CA ILE A 131 2.53 16.86 -0.61
C ILE A 131 3.88 17.60 -0.73
N THR A 132 3.99 18.73 -0.05
CA THR A 132 5.28 19.42 0.15
C THR A 132 6.22 18.53 0.97
N GLU A 133 7.48 18.43 0.53
CA GLU A 133 8.55 17.54 1.04
C GLU A 133 8.99 17.79 2.51
N GLU A 134 8.30 18.61 3.30
CA GLU A 134 8.77 19.01 4.64
C GLU A 134 8.23 18.19 5.83
N THR A 135 7.30 17.24 5.66
CA THR A 135 6.75 16.48 6.81
C THR A 135 7.52 15.21 7.20
N PHE A 136 8.62 14.87 6.54
CA PHE A 136 9.45 13.71 6.94
C PHE A 136 10.69 14.06 7.76
N SER A 137 10.98 15.34 8.02
CA SER A 137 12.18 15.74 8.77
C SER A 137 11.98 15.98 10.27
N ALA A 138 10.75 15.93 10.78
CA ALA A 138 10.43 16.16 12.20
C ALA A 138 10.01 14.87 12.93
N ALA A 139 10.89 13.87 12.93
CA ALA A 139 10.89 12.81 13.93
C ALA A 139 12.34 12.36 14.16
N GLY A 140 13.07 13.20 14.90
CA GLY A 140 14.36 12.82 15.46
C GLY A 140 14.20 11.65 16.45
N ASP A 141 15.21 10.77 16.40
CA ASP A 141 15.64 9.85 17.44
C ASP A 141 14.62 8.87 18.01
N ILE A 142 14.60 7.66 17.44
CA ILE A 142 14.33 6.44 18.21
C ILE A 142 15.67 5.66 18.29
N PRO A 143 16.18 5.39 19.50
CA PRO A 143 17.52 4.89 19.71
C PRO A 143 17.71 3.46 19.20
N VAL A 144 18.87 3.22 18.59
CA VAL A 144 19.40 1.90 18.28
C VAL A 144 19.73 1.20 19.60
N ILE A 145 18.89 0.24 19.99
CA ILE A 145 19.24 -0.83 20.93
C ILE A 145 19.36 -2.05 20.02
N GLY A 146 20.56 -2.52 19.68
CA GLY A 146 21.47 -3.14 20.63
C GLY A 146 21.13 -4.63 20.68
N ALA A 147 21.98 -5.45 20.08
CA ALA A 147 21.79 -6.88 19.84
C ALA A 147 21.43 -7.69 21.09
N GLU A 148 20.53 -8.68 20.93
CA GLU A 148 20.69 -10.02 21.50
C GLU A 148 19.68 -10.99 20.87
N ALA A 149 20.17 -12.16 20.47
CA ALA A 149 19.39 -13.25 19.87
C ALA A 149 18.60 -14.02 20.94
N PRO A 150 17.38 -14.51 20.68
CA PRO A 150 16.75 -15.43 21.61
C PRO A 150 17.34 -16.84 21.43
N VAL A 151 17.92 -17.31 22.52
CA VAL A 151 18.51 -18.64 22.73
C VAL A 151 17.40 -19.71 22.72
N LEU A 152 17.63 -20.81 22.00
CA LEU A 152 16.84 -22.04 22.04
C LEU A 152 16.97 -22.70 23.42
N GLU A 153 15.91 -22.67 24.23
CA GLU A 153 15.81 -23.53 25.41
C GLU A 153 15.36 -24.94 25.01
N LYS A 154 16.23 -25.92 25.31
CA LYS A 154 15.91 -27.34 25.35
C LYS A 154 15.11 -27.62 26.62
N THR A 155 13.93 -28.22 26.49
CA THR A 155 13.34 -29.03 27.57
C THR A 155 13.16 -30.45 27.04
N GLY A 156 14.03 -31.34 27.49
CA GLY A 156 13.77 -32.77 27.50
C GLY A 156 13.72 -33.20 28.95
N GLU A 157 12.62 -33.80 29.37
CA GLU A 157 12.67 -34.91 30.33
C GLU A 157 11.42 -35.79 30.17
N GLU A 158 11.68 -37.08 30.33
CA GLU A 158 10.89 -38.25 30.00
C GLU A 158 9.68 -38.43 30.92
N ALA A 159 8.64 -39.11 30.41
CA ALA A 159 7.91 -40.11 31.20
C ALA A 159 7.16 -41.05 30.27
N ASP A 160 7.64 -42.29 30.25
CA ASP A 160 6.84 -43.52 30.18
C ASP A 160 5.40 -43.32 30.71
N ILE A 161 4.43 -43.87 29.99
CA ILE A 161 3.47 -44.85 30.53
C ILE A 161 2.71 -45.50 29.37
N SER A 162 2.75 -46.83 29.40
CA SER A 162 2.01 -47.77 28.58
C SER A 162 0.49 -47.66 28.74
N ILE A 163 -0.23 -47.87 27.62
CA ILE A 163 -1.40 -48.76 27.39
C ILE A 163 -2.11 -48.29 26.12
#